data_AF-A0A5Z1EZ01-F1
#
_entry.id   AF-A0A5Z1EZ01-F1
#
_cell.length_a   1.000
_cell.length_b   1.000
_cell.length_c   1.000
_cell.angle_alpha   90.00
_cell.angle_beta   90.00
_cell.angle_gamma   90.00
#
_symmetry.space_group_name_H-M   'P 1'
#
loop_
_entity.id
_entity.type
_entity.pdbx_description
1 polymer ?
#
loop_
_entity_poly.entity_id
_entity_poly.type
_entity_poly.pdbx_seq_one_letter_code
_entity_poly.pdbx_strand_id
1 'polypeptide(L)'
;MDYNVFLLNIQDKINQEDFFNLKLKFEQLQNKKEALSNLVFLRLQDPIKPLIMSIICGFLSLGWLAIDRFMIKDYALGILRIILSLFPCVLFLILGISYENDSNSDISEIFFGLFGIFLLLGIIWWGVDLFLVYKKIKKQNYNKIIEFIFNYQKI
;
A
#
# COMPACT_ATOMS: atom_id res chain seq x y z
N MET A 1 22.02 -1.95 21.80
CA MET A 1 22.11 -1.79 20.33
C MET A 1 22.83 -0.48 20.04
N ASP A 2 23.76 -0.46 19.09
CA ASP A 2 24.42 0.77 18.65
C ASP A 2 23.40 1.65 17.90
N TYR A 3 23.41 2.96 18.17
CA TYR A 3 22.57 3.95 17.51
C TYR A 3 22.73 3.93 15.99
N ASN A 4 23.97 3.76 15.49
CA ASN A 4 24.23 3.73 14.06
C ASN A 4 23.63 2.49 13.40
N VAL A 5 23.69 1.34 14.07
CA VAL A 5 23.06 0.09 13.62
C VAL A 5 21.54 0.24 13.58
N PHE A 6 20.95 0.97 14.53
CA PHE A 6 19.52 1.24 14.55
C PHE A 6 19.09 2.11 13.38
N LEU A 7 19.83 3.21 13.12
CA LEU A 7 19.55 4.10 11.99
C LEU A 7 19.61 3.35 10.66
N LEU A 8 20.60 2.49 10.47
CA LEU A 8 20.70 1.66 9.25
C LEU A 8 19.49 0.74 9.09
N ASN A 9 19.02 0.11 10.17
CA ASN A 9 17.86 -0.80 10.12
C ASN A 9 16.53 -0.09 9.80
N ILE A 10 16.39 1.20 10.10
CA ILE A 10 15.15 1.96 9.85
C ILE A 10 15.19 2.75 8.54
N GLN A 11 16.37 3.01 7.98
CA GLN A 11 16.57 3.88 6.81
C GLN A 11 15.65 3.50 5.63
N ASP A 12 15.58 2.21 5.32
CA ASP A 12 14.75 1.72 4.20
C ASP A 12 13.24 1.67 4.54
N LYS A 13 12.89 1.79 5.82
CA LYS A 13 11.52 1.67 6.33
C LYS A 13 10.78 2.99 6.42
N ILE A 14 11.46 4.12 6.22
CA ILE A 14 10.89 5.47 6.29
C ILE A 14 11.31 6.31 5.06
N ASN A 15 10.74 7.51 4.93
CA ASN A 15 11.12 8.44 3.87
C ASN A 15 12.43 9.15 4.25
N GLN A 16 13.18 9.63 3.25
CA GLN A 16 14.46 10.31 3.50
C GLN A 16 14.31 11.60 4.31
N GLU A 17 13.29 12.40 4.00
CA GLU A 17 12.97 13.64 4.73
C GLU A 17 12.64 13.33 6.21
N ASP A 18 11.77 12.34 6.42
CA ASP A 18 11.36 11.85 7.73
C ASP A 18 12.53 11.27 8.54
N PHE A 19 13.48 10.61 7.86
CA PHE A 19 14.69 10.06 8.45
C PHE A 19 15.60 11.14 9.02
N PHE A 20 15.80 12.23 8.27
CA PHE A 20 16.60 13.36 8.75
C PHE A 20 15.99 14.01 10.00
N ASN A 21 14.67 14.22 9.99
CA ASN A 21 13.95 14.76 11.15
C ASN A 21 14.06 13.82 12.37
N LEU A 22 13.94 12.51 12.18
CA LEU A 22 14.14 11.55 13.26
C LEU A 22 15.54 11.63 13.85
N LYS A 23 16.59 11.72 13.01
CA LYS A 23 17.96 11.84 13.48
C LYS A 23 18.14 13.04 14.41
N LEU A 24 17.59 14.20 14.04
CA LEU A 24 17.63 15.42 14.88
C LEU A 24 16.92 15.20 16.23
N LYS A 25 15.73 14.59 16.21
CA LYS A 25 14.98 14.29 17.45
C LYS A 25 15.71 13.29 18.36
N PHE A 26 16.36 12.29 17.78
CA PHE A 26 17.19 11.35 18.52
C PHE A 26 18.41 12.00 19.15
N GLU A 27 19.03 12.97 18.46
CA GLU A 27 20.16 13.71 19.01
C GLU A 27 19.78 14.55 20.23
N GLN A 28 18.53 15.02 20.30
CA GLN A 28 17.98 15.81 21.41
C GLN A 28 17.50 14.97 22.61
N LEU A 29 17.42 13.64 22.50
CA LEU A 29 17.00 12.77 23.60
C LEU A 29 18.07 12.69 24.69
N GLN A 30 17.68 12.88 25.96
CA GLN A 30 18.58 12.74 27.11
C GLN A 30 18.92 11.26 27.39
N ASN A 31 17.92 10.37 27.39
CA ASN A 31 18.08 8.93 27.69
C ASN A 31 18.16 8.04 26.44
N LYS A 32 19.12 8.33 25.54
CA LYS A 32 19.23 7.67 24.21
C LYS A 32 19.33 6.15 24.30
N LYS A 33 20.16 5.62 25.20
CA LYS A 33 20.43 4.17 25.29
C LYS A 33 19.17 3.38 25.68
N GLU A 34 18.39 3.91 26.61
CA GLU A 34 17.19 3.25 27.13
C GLU A 34 16.01 3.39 26.16
N ALA A 35 15.86 4.56 25.53
CA ALA A 35 14.92 4.75 24.42
C ALA A 35 15.22 3.77 23.27
N LEU A 36 16.49 3.61 22.90
CA LEU A 36 16.91 2.68 21.84
C LEU A 36 16.64 1.22 22.19
N SER A 37 16.85 0.77 23.43
CA SER A 37 16.49 -0.60 23.82
C SER A 37 15.00 -0.86 23.70
N ASN A 38 14.17 0.12 24.05
CA ASN A 38 12.72 -0.01 23.96
C ASN A 38 12.20 0.09 22.52
N LEU A 39 12.87 0.85 21.66
CA LEU A 39 12.55 0.96 20.22
C LEU A 39 12.75 -0.33 19.44
N VAL A 40 13.63 -1.24 19.88
CA VAL A 40 13.82 -2.54 19.23
C VAL A 40 12.52 -3.37 19.25
N PHE A 41 11.68 -3.18 20.27
CA PHE A 41 10.39 -3.86 20.38
C PHE A 41 9.31 -3.23 19.49
N LEU A 42 9.59 -2.08 18.87
CA LEU A 42 8.65 -1.40 17.98
C LEU A 42 8.50 -2.19 16.68
N ARG A 43 7.28 -2.72 16.43
CA ARG A 43 6.97 -3.45 15.21
C ARG A 43 6.77 -2.50 14.03
N LEU A 44 7.86 -2.20 13.33
CA LEU A 44 7.87 -1.53 12.04
C LEU A 44 7.51 -2.49 10.91
N GLN A 45 6.67 -2.04 9.98
CA GLN A 45 6.32 -2.83 8.80
C GLN A 45 7.39 -2.66 7.72
N ASP A 46 7.69 -3.72 6.98
CA ASP A 46 8.60 -3.61 5.84
C ASP A 46 7.81 -3.14 4.60
N PRO A 47 8.14 -1.99 4.00
CA PRO A 47 7.40 -1.44 2.86
C PRO A 47 7.37 -2.37 1.63
N ILE A 48 8.37 -3.26 1.52
CA ILE A 48 8.54 -4.19 0.41
C ILE A 48 7.58 -5.39 0.50
N LYS A 49 7.18 -5.81 1.72
CA LYS A 49 6.33 -7.01 1.90
C LYS A 49 4.98 -6.87 1.19
N PRO A 50 4.22 -5.77 1.35
CA PRO A 50 2.96 -5.59 0.61
C PRO A 50 3.16 -5.46 -0.90
N LEU A 51 4.28 -4.88 -1.34
CA LEU A 51 4.61 -4.78 -2.77
C LEU A 51 4.78 -6.17 -3.41
N ILE A 52 5.62 -7.02 -2.81
CA ILE A 52 5.86 -8.38 -3.32
C ILE A 52 4.56 -9.18 -3.35
N MET A 53 3.77 -9.13 -2.27
CA MET A 53 2.51 -9.86 -2.20
C MET A 53 1.52 -9.40 -3.28
N SER A 54 1.42 -8.09 -3.52
CA SER A 54 0.53 -7.54 -4.55
C SER A 54 1.04 -7.79 -5.96
N ILE A 55 2.36 -7.90 -6.20
CA ILE A 55 2.89 -8.34 -7.48
C ILE A 55 2.53 -9.81 -7.73
N ILE A 56 2.80 -10.71 -6.78
CA ILE A 56 2.50 -12.14 -6.91
C ILE A 56 0.99 -12.35 -7.15
N CYS A 57 0.15 -11.71 -6.34
CA CYS A 57 -1.28 -11.87 -6.48
C CYS A 57 -1.86 -11.07 -7.65
N GLY A 58 -1.23 -9.95 -8.01
CA GLY A 58 -1.58 -9.13 -9.16
C GLY A 58 -1.41 -9.88 -10.47
N PHE A 59 -0.36 -10.69 -10.63
CA PHE A 59 -0.22 -11.57 -11.79
C PHE A 59 -1.36 -12.60 -11.89
N LEU A 60 -1.82 -13.14 -10.76
CA LEU A 60 -2.91 -14.12 -10.73
C LEU A 60 -4.29 -13.51 -10.98
N SER A 61 -4.49 -12.26 -10.55
CA SER A 61 -5.80 -11.58 -10.54
C SER A 61 -5.85 -10.32 -11.41
N LEU A 62 -4.91 -10.21 -12.36
CA LEU A 62 -4.75 -9.06 -13.26
C LEU A 62 -4.57 -7.70 -12.54
N GLY A 63 -4.12 -7.69 -11.28
CA GLY A 63 -3.92 -6.48 -10.47
C GLY A 63 -5.19 -5.94 -9.79
N TRP A 64 -6.31 -6.68 -9.83
CA TRP A 64 -7.62 -6.20 -9.33
C TRP A 64 -7.84 -6.47 -7.85
N LEU A 65 -7.03 -7.35 -7.23
CA LEU A 65 -7.11 -7.64 -5.80
C LEU A 65 -6.34 -6.61 -4.96
N ALA A 66 -7.00 -6.08 -3.93
CA ALA A 66 -6.48 -5.05 -3.04
C ALA A 66 -5.72 -5.61 -1.82
N ILE A 67 -4.93 -6.68 -1.99
CA ILE A 67 -4.26 -7.39 -0.89
C ILE A 67 -3.24 -6.50 -0.18
N ASP A 68 -2.52 -5.67 -0.93
CA ASP A 68 -1.58 -4.68 -0.39
C ASP A 68 -2.25 -3.74 0.61
N ARG A 69 -3.46 -3.25 0.31
CA ARG A 69 -4.27 -2.38 1.20
C ARG A 69 -4.68 -3.11 2.47
N PHE A 70 -5.04 -4.39 2.38
CA PHE A 70 -5.41 -5.18 3.56
C PHE A 70 -4.21 -5.49 4.46
N MET A 71 -3.02 -5.69 3.90
CA MET A 71 -1.79 -5.89 4.68
C MET A 71 -1.43 -4.66 5.53
N ILE A 72 -1.69 -3.46 5.01
CA ILE A 72 -1.46 -2.20 5.73
C ILE A 72 -2.64 -1.78 6.61
N LYS A 73 -3.65 -2.66 6.76
CA LYS A 73 -4.91 -2.42 7.50
C LYS A 73 -5.71 -1.23 6.99
N ASP A 74 -5.58 -0.91 5.72
CA ASP A 74 -6.30 0.18 5.03
C ASP A 74 -7.59 -0.35 4.41
N TYR A 75 -8.46 -0.90 5.27
CA TYR A 75 -9.64 -1.66 4.84
C TYR A 75 -10.61 -0.85 3.99
N ALA A 76 -10.81 0.43 4.31
CA ALA A 76 -11.74 1.29 3.59
C ALA A 76 -11.35 1.45 2.11
N LEU A 77 -10.09 1.81 1.85
CA LEU A 77 -9.57 1.93 0.48
C LEU A 77 -9.45 0.56 -0.21
N GLY A 78 -9.14 -0.50 0.55
CA GLY A 78 -9.10 -1.87 0.02
C GLY A 78 -10.47 -2.34 -0.48
N ILE A 79 -11.53 -2.16 0.31
CA ILE A 79 -12.91 -2.51 -0.07
C ILE A 79 -13.39 -1.64 -1.23
N LEU A 80 -13.14 -0.33 -1.18
CA LEU A 80 -13.50 0.59 -2.26
C LEU A 80 -12.87 0.15 -3.58
N ARG A 81 -11.59 -0.22 -3.56
CA ARG A 81 -10.89 -0.72 -4.73
C ARG A 81 -11.54 -2.00 -5.27
N ILE A 82 -11.88 -2.95 -4.41
CA ILE A 82 -12.56 -4.20 -4.84
C ILE A 82 -13.92 -3.93 -5.48
N ILE A 83 -14.70 -3.00 -4.93
CA ILE A 83 -16.01 -2.65 -5.49
C ILE A 83 -15.84 -1.97 -6.86
N LEU A 84 -14.98 -0.95 -6.92
CA LEU A 84 -14.68 -0.24 -8.18
C LEU A 84 -14.04 -1.17 -9.21
N SER A 85 -13.40 -2.24 -8.77
CA SER A 85 -12.72 -3.17 -9.65
C SER A 85 -13.69 -4.25 -10.17
N LEU A 86 -14.39 -4.97 -9.28
CA LEU A 86 -15.27 -6.08 -9.67
C LEU A 86 -16.60 -5.64 -10.27
N PHE A 87 -17.22 -4.57 -9.76
CA PHE A 87 -18.57 -4.19 -10.19
C PHE A 87 -18.64 -3.84 -11.70
N PRO A 88 -17.77 -2.96 -12.24
CA PRO A 88 -17.83 -2.63 -13.66
C PRO A 88 -17.31 -3.78 -14.54
N CYS A 89 -16.35 -4.57 -14.03
CA CYS A 89 -15.82 -5.75 -14.72
C CYS A 89 -16.93 -6.77 -15.01
N VAL A 90 -17.72 -7.12 -13.98
CA VAL A 90 -18.86 -8.04 -14.12
C VAL A 90 -19.97 -7.43 -14.98
N LEU A 91 -20.26 -6.13 -14.82
CA LEU A 91 -21.29 -5.44 -15.58
C LEU A 91 -21.00 -5.47 -17.09
N PHE A 92 -19.81 -5.06 -17.53
CA PHE A 92 -19.46 -5.04 -18.95
C PHE A 92 -19.43 -6.44 -19.56
N LEU A 93 -18.95 -7.43 -18.81
CA LEU A 93 -18.91 -8.82 -19.25
C LEU A 93 -20.32 -9.39 -19.46
N ILE A 94 -21.21 -9.22 -18.46
CA ILE A 94 -22.60 -9.71 -18.56
C ILE A 94 -23.33 -9.02 -19.71
N LEU A 95 -23.20 -7.70 -19.86
CA LEU A 95 -23.84 -6.96 -20.94
C LEU A 95 -23.31 -7.42 -22.31
N GLY A 96 -22.00 -7.59 -22.49
CA GLY A 96 -21.41 -8.09 -23.73
C GLY A 96 -22.00 -9.45 -24.13
N ILE A 97 -22.02 -10.41 -23.21
CA ILE A 97 -22.60 -11.74 -23.45
C ILE A 97 -24.11 -11.66 -23.74
N SER A 98 -24.83 -10.81 -23.02
CA SER A 98 -26.29 -10.70 -23.19
C SER A 98 -26.65 -10.19 -24.59
N TYR A 99 -25.98 -9.13 -25.05
CA TYR A 99 -26.22 -8.57 -26.39
C TYR A 99 -25.73 -9.47 -27.53
N GLU A 100 -24.70 -10.29 -27.28
CA GLU A 100 -24.26 -11.31 -28.24
C GLU A 100 -25.35 -12.37 -28.45
N ASN A 101 -25.96 -12.85 -27.37
CA ASN A 101 -27.04 -13.84 -27.42
C ASN A 101 -28.31 -13.30 -28.10
N ASP A 102 -28.59 -12.01 -27.96
CA ASP A 102 -29.71 -11.33 -28.62
C ASP A 102 -29.44 -10.99 -30.10
N SER A 103 -28.34 -11.49 -30.69
CA SER A 103 -27.91 -11.21 -32.07
C SER A 103 -27.63 -9.74 -32.39
N ASN A 104 -27.44 -8.90 -31.36
CA ASN A 104 -27.04 -7.50 -31.48
C ASN A 104 -25.50 -7.38 -31.42
N SER A 105 -24.81 -7.93 -32.42
CA SER A 105 -23.34 -8.03 -32.46
C SER A 105 -22.64 -6.69 -32.28
N ASP A 106 -23.14 -5.63 -32.93
CA ASP A 106 -22.51 -4.30 -32.89
C ASP A 106 -22.47 -3.73 -31.47
N ILE A 107 -23.51 -3.98 -30.66
CA ILE A 107 -23.59 -3.50 -29.29
C ILE A 107 -22.71 -4.36 -28.38
N SER A 108 -22.69 -5.67 -28.60
CA SER A 108 -21.83 -6.60 -27.87
C SER A 108 -20.34 -6.23 -28.02
N GLU A 109 -19.90 -5.95 -29.25
CA GLU A 109 -18.51 -5.53 -29.54
C GLU A 109 -18.13 -4.26 -28.78
N ILE A 110 -19.04 -3.29 -28.65
CA ILE A 110 -18.81 -2.07 -27.86
C ILE A 110 -18.56 -2.42 -26.39
N PHE A 111 -19.38 -3.29 -25.79
CA PHE A 111 -19.22 -3.68 -24.39
C PHE A 111 -17.93 -4.46 -24.13
N PHE A 112 -17.55 -5.37 -25.04
CA PHE A 112 -16.26 -6.06 -24.95
C PHE A 112 -15.07 -5.11 -25.16
N GLY A 113 -15.20 -4.12 -26.04
CA GLY A 113 -14.22 -3.05 -26.21
C GLY A 113 -14.05 -2.22 -24.93
N LEU A 114 -15.16 -1.79 -24.32
CA LEU A 114 -15.16 -1.07 -23.04
C LEU A 114 -14.55 -1.91 -21.91
N PHE A 115 -14.87 -3.21 -21.86
CA PHE A 115 -14.26 -4.14 -20.93
C PHE A 115 -12.74 -4.20 -21.08
N GLY A 116 -12.24 -4.33 -22.31
CA GLY A 116 -10.80 -4.31 -22.59
C GLY A 116 -10.11 -3.00 -22.16
N ILE A 117 -10.70 -1.85 -22.48
CA ILE A 117 -10.19 -0.53 -22.05
C ILE A 117 -10.17 -0.43 -20.53
N PHE A 118 -11.21 -0.89 -19.86
CA PHE A 118 -11.31 -0.86 -18.40
C PHE A 118 -10.24 -1.73 -17.74
N LEU A 119 -9.94 -2.91 -18.29
CA LEU A 119 -8.84 -3.75 -17.83
C LEU A 119 -7.47 -3.04 -17.94
N LEU A 120 -7.21 -2.37 -19.07
CA LEU A 120 -5.97 -1.61 -19.28
C LEU A 120 -5.83 -0.45 -18.28
N LEU A 121 -6.90 0.31 -18.06
CA LEU A 121 -6.92 1.39 -17.06
C LEU A 121 -6.69 0.86 -15.65
N GLY A 122 -7.21 -0.32 -15.32
CA GLY A 122 -6.98 -0.96 -14.03
C GLY A 122 -5.52 -1.35 -13.79
N ILE A 123 -4.78 -1.76 -14.81
CA ILE A 123 -3.33 -2.05 -14.69
C ILE A 123 -2.57 -0.77 -14.35
N ILE A 124 -2.87 0.34 -15.04
CA ILE A 124 -2.24 1.64 -14.77
C ILE A 124 -2.55 2.08 -13.33
N TRP A 125 -3.81 1.99 -12.92
CA TRP A 125 -4.24 2.34 -11.57
C TRP A 125 -3.57 1.48 -10.51
N TRP A 126 -3.44 0.17 -10.74
CA TRP A 126 -2.74 -0.75 -9.84
C TRP A 126 -1.28 -0.32 -9.59
N GLY A 127 -0.56 0.06 -10.65
CA GLY A 127 0.81 0.56 -10.52
C GLY A 127 0.90 1.84 -9.66
N VAL A 128 -0.03 2.77 -9.84
CA VAL A 128 -0.12 3.99 -9.01
C VAL A 128 -0.45 3.63 -7.56
N ASP A 129 -1.38 2.70 -7.35
CA ASP A 129 -1.83 2.29 -6.01
C ASP A 129 -0.69 1.67 -5.19
N LEU A 130 0.14 0.83 -5.83
CA LEU A 130 1.35 0.25 -5.22
C LEU A 130 2.30 1.33 -4.70
N PHE A 131 2.52 2.38 -5.47
CA PHE A 131 3.37 3.50 -5.07
C PHE A 131 2.79 4.27 -3.88
N LEU A 132 1.47 4.47 -3.86
CA LEU A 132 0.78 5.10 -2.73
C LEU A 132 0.86 4.25 -1.46
N VAL A 133 0.72 2.92 -1.57
CA VAL A 133 0.87 1.99 -0.45
C VAL A 133 2.29 2.05 0.11
N TYR A 134 3.30 2.00 -0.75
CA TYR A 134 4.70 2.11 -0.34
C TYR A 134 4.96 3.39 0.47
N LYS A 135 4.51 4.54 -0.02
CA LYS A 135 4.62 5.82 0.69
C LYS A 135 3.86 5.82 2.01
N LYS A 136 2.66 5.24 2.04
CA LYS A 136 1.81 5.19 3.23
C LYS A 136 2.45 4.37 4.35
N ILE A 137 3.06 3.22 4.04
CA ILE A 137 3.77 2.39 5.03
C ILE A 137 4.93 3.16 5.65
N LYS A 138 5.75 3.82 4.82
CA LYS A 138 6.88 4.61 5.29
C LYS A 138 6.44 5.71 6.25
N LYS A 139 5.34 6.39 5.94
CA LYS A 139 4.74 7.41 6.81
C LYS A 139 4.18 6.82 8.11
N GLN A 140 3.51 5.66 8.06
CA GLN A 140 3.02 4.97 9.26
C GLN A 140 4.16 4.53 10.19
N ASN A 141 5.26 4.03 9.63
CA ASN A 141 6.46 3.67 10.39
C ASN A 141 7.07 4.87 11.09
N TYR A 142 7.23 5.99 10.38
CA TYR A 142 7.69 7.24 10.96
C TYR A 142 6.80 7.68 12.13
N ASN A 143 5.47 7.72 11.92
CA ASN A 143 4.53 8.14 12.95
C ASN A 143 4.63 7.28 14.22
N LYS A 144 4.78 5.96 14.08
CA LYS A 144 4.98 5.06 15.24
C LYS A 144 6.25 5.37 16.02
N ILE A 145 7.35 5.68 15.34
CA ILE A 145 8.61 6.04 16.00
C ILE A 145 8.46 7.37 16.73
N ILE A 146 7.84 8.37 16.10
CA ILE A 146 7.60 9.68 16.71
C ILE A 146 6.69 9.57 17.93
N GLU A 147 5.59 8.82 17.82
CA GLU A 147 4.68 8.58 18.94
C GLU A 147 5.39 7.90 20.10
N PHE A 148 6.25 6.91 19.81
CA PHE A 148 7.10 6.28 20.81
C PHE A 148 8.03 7.30 21.50
N ILE A 149 8.76 8.10 20.72
CA ILE A 149 9.70 9.10 21.26
C ILE A 149 8.96 10.12 22.15
N PHE A 150 7.79 10.60 21.69
CA PHE A 150 6.99 11.56 22.42
C PHE A 150 6.46 11.01 23.75
N ASN A 151 5.99 9.77 23.76
CA ASN A 151 5.54 9.12 24.99
C ASN A 151 6.69 8.89 25.96
N TYR A 152 7.89 8.59 25.44
CA TYR A 152 9.09 8.38 26.26
C TYR A 152 9.63 9.68 26.88
N GLN A 153 9.43 10.84 26.24
CA GLN A 153 9.82 12.15 26.80
C GLN A 153 8.87 12.68 27.88
N LYS A 154 7.65 12.12 27.98
CA LYS A 154 6.68 12.49 29.02
C LYS A 154 6.88 11.74 30.34
N ILE A 155 7.65 10.65 30.31
CA ILE A 155 8.01 9.82 31.46
C ILE A 155 9.32 10.37 32.03
#